data_AF-A0A8S3ZXU2-F1
#
_entry.id   AF-A0A8S3ZXU2-F1
#
_cell.length_a   1.000
_cell.length_b   1.000
_cell.length_c   1.000
_cell.angle_alpha   90.00
_cell.angle_beta   90.00
_cell.angle_gamma   90.00
#
_symmetry.space_group_name_H-M   'P 1'
#
loop_
_entity.id
_entity.type
_entity.pdbx_description
1 polymer ?
#
loop_
_entity_poly.entity_id
_entity_poly.type
_entity_poly.pdbx_seq_one_letter_code
_entity_poly.pdbx_strand_id
1 'polypeptide(L)'
;MIFISFPTISFTGWTNKEADVYFLIDSSASIWIMDYMKLLQFVADLVSDMDLSLSATRVGVGLFSSHHRLHIPLNNNWSKEKIRQEIVTAPYLRGDTYLSRALQGMRAEGLSSSMTRASATRIGVLITDGMSRHKQLTADNATLAKMDGIFLFTVGVGHGVDHDELREIASDPKKEFNYHVPSFDFLKEIRLKLSHRMSEVGLMQGDEGTCGDKDKVDVVFVFDQAAFGDHATQLIRSFIMSLVADFSMNTGNVRVGIVSSTCHENDKMLGQYVTKDDFISALKSIETPEISSLIKRSHQESFLSRNGGRFDAKHRMVLLLHDRGRKVIETVRQVSKSKHAGVEVFVIQLGTDYSKEFVHRLASSIDNVMYVESPSNLSTTDSKQTFNRMFCKDL
;
A
#
# COMPACT_ATOMS: atom_id res chain seq x y z
N MET A 1 -3.91 -54.78 -6.53
CA MET A 1 -3.48 -53.38 -6.27
C MET A 1 -4.70 -52.59 -5.88
N ILE A 2 -4.65 -51.85 -4.76
CA ILE A 2 -5.67 -50.85 -4.41
C ILE A 2 -5.05 -49.50 -4.75
N PHE A 3 -5.65 -48.78 -5.70
CA PHE A 3 -5.29 -47.39 -5.96
C PHE A 3 -5.90 -46.53 -4.84
N ILE A 4 -5.08 -46.12 -3.88
CA ILE A 4 -5.45 -45.09 -2.91
C ILE A 4 -5.45 -43.76 -3.67
N SER A 5 -6.63 -43.37 -4.16
CA SER A 5 -6.85 -42.02 -4.66
C SER A 5 -6.76 -41.04 -3.48
N PHE A 6 -5.70 -40.22 -3.44
CA PHE A 6 -5.65 -39.12 -2.50
C PHE A 6 -6.73 -38.10 -2.89
N PRO A 7 -7.60 -37.67 -1.96
CA PRO A 7 -8.60 -36.66 -2.28
C PRO A 7 -7.88 -35.36 -2.63
N THR A 8 -8.00 -34.95 -3.89
CA THR A 8 -7.61 -33.59 -4.30
C THR A 8 -8.49 -32.61 -3.55
N ILE A 9 -7.91 -31.86 -2.61
CA ILE A 9 -8.58 -30.74 -1.96
C ILE A 9 -8.90 -29.73 -3.06
N SER A 10 -10.16 -29.67 -3.50
CA SER A 10 -10.60 -28.73 -4.52
C SER A 10 -10.52 -27.33 -3.93
N PHE A 11 -9.57 -26.53 -4.42
CA PHE A 11 -9.32 -25.21 -3.88
C PHE A 11 -10.39 -24.22 -4.37
N THR A 12 -11.50 -24.13 -3.65
CA THR A 12 -12.72 -23.43 -4.08
C THR A 12 -12.55 -21.92 -4.28
N GLY A 13 -11.58 -21.27 -3.62
CA GLY A 13 -11.34 -19.83 -3.75
C GLY A 13 -10.83 -19.38 -5.11
N TRP A 14 -10.29 -20.29 -5.94
CA TRP A 14 -9.85 -19.96 -7.30
C TRP A 14 -10.95 -20.13 -8.34
N THR A 15 -11.97 -20.96 -8.09
CA THR A 15 -13.04 -21.29 -9.04
C THR A 15 -13.76 -20.03 -9.55
N ASN A 16 -13.75 -19.82 -10.87
CA ASN A 16 -14.26 -18.61 -11.55
C ASN A 16 -13.69 -17.27 -11.04
N LYS A 17 -12.56 -17.25 -10.32
CA LYS A 17 -11.99 -16.00 -9.78
C LYS A 17 -11.40 -15.14 -10.90
N GLU A 18 -11.95 -13.95 -11.12
CA GLU A 18 -11.32 -12.90 -11.94
C GLU A 18 -10.09 -12.33 -11.23
N ALA A 19 -8.93 -12.89 -11.52
CA ALA A 19 -7.63 -12.41 -11.06
C ALA A 19 -6.62 -12.33 -12.21
N ASP A 20 -5.76 -11.33 -12.16
CA ASP A 20 -4.61 -11.16 -13.04
C ASP A 20 -3.35 -11.25 -12.18
N VAL A 21 -2.74 -12.44 -12.15
CA VAL A 21 -1.61 -12.78 -11.27
C VAL A 21 -0.29 -12.70 -12.04
N TYR A 22 0.72 -12.04 -11.48
CA TYR A 22 2.04 -11.91 -12.08
C TYR A 22 3.15 -12.31 -11.10
N PHE A 23 3.87 -13.38 -11.44
CA PHE A 23 5.00 -13.86 -10.63
C PHE A 23 6.30 -13.15 -11.05
N LEU A 24 6.98 -12.53 -10.08
CA LEU A 24 8.36 -12.07 -10.17
C LEU A 24 9.28 -13.11 -9.54
N ILE A 25 9.97 -13.86 -10.39
CA ILE A 25 10.87 -14.95 -9.99
C ILE A 25 12.31 -14.44 -10.03
N ASP A 26 12.98 -14.45 -8.87
CA ASP A 26 14.41 -14.16 -8.80
C ASP A 26 15.22 -15.24 -9.53
N SER A 27 16.12 -14.80 -10.38
CA SER A 27 17.00 -15.57 -11.25
C SER A 27 18.46 -15.10 -11.10
N SER A 28 18.79 -14.42 -10.00
CA SER A 28 20.12 -13.88 -9.68
C SER A 28 21.15 -14.95 -9.28
N ALA A 29 22.41 -14.53 -9.15
CA ALA A 29 23.56 -15.42 -8.97
C ALA A 29 23.75 -15.97 -7.53
N SER A 30 22.96 -15.52 -6.55
CA SER A 30 22.92 -16.07 -5.19
C SER A 30 22.27 -17.46 -5.16
N ILE A 31 21.15 -17.62 -5.87
CA ILE A 31 20.34 -18.83 -5.91
C ILE A 31 21.11 -19.96 -6.62
N TRP A 32 21.41 -21.06 -5.92
CA TRP A 32 22.03 -22.21 -6.56
C TRP A 32 21.08 -22.89 -7.57
N ILE A 33 21.64 -23.50 -8.64
CA ILE A 33 20.83 -23.98 -9.78
C ILE A 33 19.72 -24.99 -9.39
N MET A 34 19.98 -25.87 -8.42
CA MET A 34 18.96 -26.82 -7.95
C MET A 34 17.87 -26.13 -7.12
N ASP A 35 18.23 -25.05 -6.41
CA ASP A 35 17.29 -24.23 -5.63
C ASP A 35 16.44 -23.34 -6.55
N TYR A 36 17.01 -22.85 -7.66
CA TYR A 36 16.24 -22.22 -8.74
C TYR A 36 15.23 -23.21 -9.35
N MET A 37 15.60 -24.49 -9.54
CA MET A 37 14.65 -25.52 -9.98
C MET A 37 13.52 -25.77 -8.95
N LYS A 38 13.82 -25.78 -7.64
CA LYS A 38 12.79 -25.83 -6.58
C LYS A 38 11.85 -24.62 -6.63
N LEU A 39 12.40 -23.42 -6.85
CA LEU A 39 11.64 -22.18 -6.99
C LEU A 39 10.70 -22.21 -8.21
N LEU A 40 11.19 -22.61 -9.38
CA LEU A 40 10.35 -22.76 -10.58
C LEU A 40 9.25 -23.81 -10.36
N GLN A 41 9.56 -24.96 -9.75
CA GLN A 41 8.56 -25.97 -9.42
C GLN A 41 7.49 -25.41 -8.45
N PHE A 42 7.89 -24.63 -7.43
CA PHE A 42 6.95 -24.00 -6.50
C PHE A 42 5.97 -23.03 -7.19
N VAL A 43 6.45 -22.23 -8.16
CA VAL A 43 5.57 -21.35 -8.95
C VAL A 43 4.65 -22.15 -9.87
N ALA A 44 5.17 -23.17 -10.57
CA ALA A 44 4.34 -24.08 -11.39
C ALA A 44 3.32 -24.86 -10.53
N ASP A 45 3.60 -25.08 -9.26
CA ASP A 45 2.70 -25.69 -8.29
C ASP A 45 1.60 -24.71 -7.83
N LEU A 46 1.90 -23.46 -7.52
CA LEU A 46 0.88 -22.42 -7.26
C LEU A 46 -0.06 -22.23 -8.47
N VAL A 47 0.50 -22.22 -9.68
CA VAL A 47 -0.25 -22.16 -10.95
C VAL A 47 -1.10 -23.42 -11.19
N SER A 48 -0.82 -24.54 -10.49
CA SER A 48 -1.69 -25.72 -10.53
C SER A 48 -3.02 -25.49 -9.81
N ASP A 49 -3.00 -24.71 -8.72
CA ASP A 49 -4.15 -24.47 -7.84
C ASP A 49 -5.19 -23.52 -8.48
N MET A 50 -4.76 -22.66 -9.40
CA MET A 50 -5.56 -21.59 -10.00
C MET A 50 -6.53 -22.07 -11.09
N ASP A 51 -7.71 -21.45 -11.22
CA ASP A 51 -8.68 -21.73 -12.28
C ASP A 51 -8.38 -20.86 -13.52
N LEU A 52 -7.59 -21.41 -14.45
CA LEU A 52 -7.01 -20.64 -15.54
C LEU A 52 -7.92 -20.57 -16.77
N SER A 53 -8.41 -19.37 -17.07
CA SER A 53 -9.05 -19.06 -18.36
C SER A 53 -9.00 -17.56 -18.64
N LEU A 54 -9.27 -17.17 -19.89
CA LEU A 54 -9.31 -15.75 -20.30
C LEU A 54 -10.40 -14.93 -19.56
N SER A 55 -11.39 -15.60 -18.98
CA SER A 55 -12.48 -15.00 -18.19
C SER A 55 -12.36 -15.25 -16.67
N ALA A 56 -11.51 -16.17 -16.21
CA ALA A 56 -11.27 -16.45 -14.78
C ALA A 56 -9.90 -15.92 -14.36
N THR A 57 -8.98 -16.76 -13.86
CA THR A 57 -7.63 -16.32 -13.49
C THR A 57 -6.69 -16.35 -14.69
N ARG A 58 -5.89 -15.29 -14.87
CA ARG A 58 -4.83 -15.19 -15.87
C ARG A 58 -3.48 -15.08 -15.17
N VAL A 59 -2.44 -15.69 -15.75
CA VAL A 59 -1.09 -15.75 -15.18
C VAL A 59 -0.06 -15.18 -16.17
N GLY A 60 0.74 -14.24 -15.68
CA GLY A 60 1.99 -13.80 -16.30
C GLY A 60 3.20 -14.13 -15.41
N VAL A 61 4.39 -14.14 -16.01
CA VAL A 61 5.65 -14.42 -15.33
C VAL A 61 6.73 -13.49 -15.85
N GLY A 62 7.41 -12.82 -14.92
CA GLY A 62 8.65 -12.09 -15.14
C GLY A 62 9.79 -12.76 -14.38
N LEU A 63 10.89 -13.02 -15.07
CA LEU A 63 12.15 -13.37 -14.41
C LEU A 63 12.87 -12.06 -14.09
N PHE A 64 13.67 -12.02 -13.03
CA PHE A 64 14.55 -10.87 -12.80
C PHE A 64 15.92 -11.25 -12.24
N SER A 65 16.88 -10.38 -12.51
CA SER A 65 18.16 -10.34 -11.81
C SER A 65 18.67 -8.89 -11.82
N SER A 66 19.68 -8.57 -12.64
CA SER A 66 20.13 -7.20 -12.92
C SER A 66 19.07 -6.36 -13.62
N HIS A 67 18.13 -7.01 -14.32
CA HIS A 67 16.98 -6.40 -15.00
C HIS A 67 15.75 -7.30 -14.84
N HIS A 68 14.55 -6.74 -15.02
CA HIS A 68 13.34 -7.53 -15.29
C HIS A 68 13.38 -8.08 -16.73
N ARG A 69 12.75 -9.24 -16.95
CA ARG A 69 12.52 -9.86 -18.25
C ARG A 69 11.15 -10.53 -18.25
N LEU A 70 10.24 -10.04 -19.08
CA LEU A 70 8.99 -10.73 -19.39
C LEU A 70 9.28 -12.13 -19.98
N HIS A 71 8.68 -13.17 -19.39
CA HIS A 71 8.84 -14.57 -19.80
C HIS A 71 7.52 -15.18 -20.26
N ILE A 72 6.44 -14.96 -19.50
CA ILE A 72 5.07 -15.32 -19.92
C ILE A 72 4.20 -14.04 -19.87
N PRO A 73 3.61 -13.58 -20.99
CA PRO A 73 2.72 -12.43 -21.00
C PRO A 73 1.35 -12.79 -20.40
N LEU A 74 0.78 -11.87 -19.61
CA LEU A 74 -0.49 -12.06 -18.88
C LEU A 74 -1.68 -12.40 -19.80
N ASN A 75 -1.67 -11.90 -21.04
CA ASN A 75 -2.72 -12.08 -22.03
C ASN A 75 -2.49 -13.31 -22.96
N ASN A 76 -1.64 -14.25 -22.57
CA ASN A 76 -1.48 -15.51 -23.29
C ASN A 76 -2.78 -16.35 -23.28
N ASN A 77 -2.90 -17.25 -24.25
CA ASN A 77 -4.02 -18.20 -24.40
C ASN A 77 -3.58 -19.66 -24.22
N TRP A 78 -2.53 -19.91 -23.44
CA TRP A 78 -1.92 -21.22 -23.28
C TRP A 78 -2.67 -22.07 -22.24
N SER A 79 -2.60 -23.39 -22.34
CA SER A 79 -3.16 -24.27 -21.31
C SER A 79 -2.35 -24.19 -20.02
N LYS A 80 -2.96 -24.57 -18.88
CA LYS A 80 -2.29 -24.67 -17.58
C LYS A 80 -1.01 -25.50 -17.66
N GLU A 81 -1.05 -26.62 -18.38
CA GLU A 81 0.06 -27.55 -18.56
C GLU A 81 1.22 -26.86 -19.30
N LYS A 82 0.92 -26.11 -20.37
CA LYS A 82 1.94 -25.33 -21.08
C LYS A 82 2.52 -24.22 -20.21
N ILE A 83 1.68 -23.44 -19.49
CA ILE A 83 2.17 -22.37 -18.60
C ILE A 83 3.11 -22.96 -17.53
N ARG A 84 2.74 -24.10 -16.93
CA ARG A 84 3.60 -24.83 -15.97
C ARG A 84 4.88 -25.34 -16.61
N GLN A 85 4.83 -25.87 -17.84
CA GLN A 85 6.01 -26.33 -18.57
C GLN A 85 7.00 -25.18 -18.81
N GLU A 86 6.51 -24.05 -19.34
CA GLU A 86 7.30 -22.84 -19.63
C GLU A 86 7.88 -22.22 -18.34
N ILE A 87 7.22 -22.39 -17.18
CA ILE A 87 7.79 -22.04 -15.87
C ILE A 87 8.94 -22.99 -15.50
N VAL A 88 8.76 -24.31 -15.51
CA VAL A 88 9.82 -25.24 -15.06
C VAL A 88 11.02 -25.33 -16.02
N THR A 89 10.89 -24.86 -17.26
CA THR A 89 12.00 -24.71 -18.22
C THR A 89 12.55 -23.28 -18.33
N ALA A 90 12.12 -22.36 -17.46
CA ALA A 90 12.51 -20.95 -17.53
C ALA A 90 14.05 -20.75 -17.42
N PRO A 91 14.67 -19.89 -18.26
CA PRO A 91 16.11 -19.73 -18.29
C PRO A 91 16.65 -19.12 -16.99
N TYR A 92 17.70 -19.71 -16.43
CA TYR A 92 18.41 -19.16 -15.28
C TYR A 92 19.33 -18.01 -15.73
N LEU A 93 18.94 -16.76 -15.45
CA LEU A 93 19.56 -15.55 -16.02
C LEU A 93 20.94 -15.25 -15.43
N ARG A 94 21.09 -15.45 -14.11
CA ARG A 94 22.20 -14.95 -13.28
C ARG A 94 22.31 -13.42 -13.27
N GLY A 95 23.19 -12.90 -12.42
CA GLY A 95 23.40 -11.46 -12.21
C GLY A 95 23.15 -11.04 -10.76
N ASP A 96 22.96 -9.74 -10.57
CA ASP A 96 22.61 -9.12 -9.28
C ASP A 96 21.12 -9.29 -8.94
N THR A 97 20.70 -8.81 -7.77
CA THR A 97 19.29 -8.74 -7.32
C THR A 97 18.81 -7.28 -7.32
N TYR A 98 18.09 -6.85 -8.38
CA TYR A 98 17.52 -5.49 -8.47
C TYR A 98 16.00 -5.49 -8.30
N LEU A 99 15.53 -5.62 -7.05
CA LEU A 99 14.10 -5.66 -6.70
C LEU A 99 13.31 -4.44 -7.21
N SER A 100 13.91 -3.25 -7.20
CA SER A 100 13.29 -2.02 -7.74
C SER A 100 12.98 -2.12 -9.23
N ARG A 101 13.86 -2.72 -10.04
CA ARG A 101 13.64 -2.97 -11.48
C ARG A 101 12.63 -4.09 -11.72
N ALA A 102 12.62 -5.11 -10.86
CA ALA A 102 11.62 -6.19 -10.89
C ALA A 102 10.20 -5.63 -10.71
N LEU A 103 9.99 -4.80 -9.68
CA LEU A 103 8.74 -4.12 -9.40
C LEU A 103 8.35 -3.13 -10.53
N GLN A 104 9.30 -2.37 -11.05
CA GLN A 104 9.07 -1.46 -12.17
C GLN A 104 8.58 -2.19 -13.44
N GLY A 105 9.25 -3.28 -13.83
CA GLY A 105 8.87 -4.09 -14.99
C GLY A 105 7.53 -4.82 -14.81
N MET A 106 7.24 -5.32 -13.60
CA MET A 106 5.92 -5.84 -13.27
C MET A 106 4.81 -4.80 -13.45
N ARG A 107 5.00 -3.55 -13.00
CA ARG A 107 4.01 -2.48 -13.22
C ARG A 107 3.86 -2.11 -14.70
N ALA A 108 4.97 -1.92 -15.41
CA ALA A 108 4.98 -1.37 -16.76
C ALA A 108 4.59 -2.40 -17.84
N GLU A 109 5.02 -3.65 -17.69
CA GLU A 109 4.87 -4.71 -18.71
C GLU A 109 3.96 -5.86 -18.26
N GLY A 110 3.97 -6.21 -16.97
CA GLY A 110 3.25 -7.38 -16.45
C GLY A 110 1.78 -7.14 -16.09
N LEU A 111 1.52 -6.08 -15.33
CA LEU A 111 0.23 -5.73 -14.71
C LEU A 111 -0.27 -4.33 -15.10
N SER A 112 0.22 -3.79 -16.21
CA SER A 112 -0.20 -2.47 -16.70
C SER A 112 -1.70 -2.44 -17.07
N SER A 113 -2.26 -1.24 -17.14
CA SER A 113 -3.68 -1.03 -17.47
C SER A 113 -4.08 -1.51 -18.86
N SER A 114 -3.13 -1.68 -19.79
CA SER A 114 -3.35 -2.26 -21.13
C SER A 114 -3.27 -3.79 -21.16
N MET A 115 -2.66 -4.42 -20.14
CA MET A 115 -2.53 -5.88 -20.03
C MET A 115 -3.61 -6.50 -19.13
N THR A 116 -4.01 -5.77 -18.09
CA THR A 116 -4.97 -6.21 -17.08
C THR A 116 -6.43 -5.92 -17.46
N ARG A 117 -7.37 -6.68 -16.89
CA ARG A 117 -8.82 -6.38 -16.95
C ARG A 117 -9.19 -5.40 -15.85
N ALA A 118 -10.18 -4.55 -16.09
CA ALA A 118 -10.78 -3.72 -15.04
C ALA A 118 -11.63 -4.53 -14.03
N SER A 119 -12.12 -5.71 -14.43
CA SER A 119 -12.91 -6.64 -13.60
C SER A 119 -12.07 -7.58 -12.71
N ALA A 120 -10.74 -7.59 -12.85
CA ALA A 120 -9.89 -8.59 -12.22
C ALA A 120 -8.95 -8.02 -11.15
N THR A 121 -8.82 -8.74 -10.04
CA THR A 121 -7.86 -8.41 -8.99
C THR A 121 -6.43 -8.51 -9.52
N ARG A 122 -5.66 -7.42 -9.47
CA ARG A 122 -4.23 -7.42 -9.83
C ARG A 122 -3.40 -7.94 -8.66
N ILE A 123 -2.64 -9.01 -8.87
CA ILE A 123 -1.81 -9.64 -7.83
C ILE A 123 -0.36 -9.76 -8.32
N GLY A 124 0.57 -9.11 -7.66
CA GLY A 124 2.01 -9.28 -7.87
C GLY A 124 2.62 -10.19 -6.80
N VAL A 125 3.43 -11.17 -7.20
CA VAL A 125 4.06 -12.14 -6.27
C VAL A 125 5.56 -12.14 -6.47
N LEU A 126 6.30 -11.54 -5.52
CA LEU A 126 7.77 -11.47 -5.54
C LEU A 126 8.37 -12.62 -4.72
N ILE A 127 9.29 -13.39 -5.31
CA ILE A 127 10.00 -14.48 -4.62
C ILE A 127 11.52 -14.30 -4.84
N THR A 128 12.30 -14.23 -3.75
CA THR A 128 13.71 -13.84 -3.74
C THR A 128 14.49 -14.44 -2.57
N ASP A 129 15.80 -14.66 -2.72
CA ASP A 129 16.73 -14.95 -1.61
C ASP A 129 17.64 -13.76 -1.23
N GLY A 130 17.62 -12.69 -2.05
CA GLY A 130 18.47 -11.52 -1.89
C GLY A 130 17.73 -10.25 -1.45
N MET A 131 18.54 -9.29 -1.00
CA MET A 131 18.16 -7.89 -0.72
C MET A 131 18.43 -6.99 -1.94
N SER A 132 17.73 -5.86 -2.05
CA SER A 132 17.96 -4.89 -3.12
C SER A 132 19.28 -4.14 -2.96
N ARG A 133 19.91 -3.79 -4.09
CA ARG A 133 21.00 -2.80 -4.14
C ARG A 133 20.54 -1.38 -3.74
N HIS A 134 19.24 -1.06 -3.81
CA HIS A 134 18.71 0.30 -3.64
C HIS A 134 17.37 0.34 -2.89
N LYS A 135 17.36 0.03 -1.59
CA LYS A 135 16.14 -0.06 -0.74
C LYS A 135 15.08 1.02 -0.97
N GLN A 136 15.45 2.31 -0.90
CA GLN A 136 14.49 3.40 -1.13
C GLN A 136 13.80 3.28 -2.49
N LEU A 137 14.55 3.02 -3.56
CA LEU A 137 13.97 2.86 -4.91
C LEU A 137 13.12 1.58 -5.02
N THR A 138 13.36 0.57 -4.19
CA THR A 138 12.46 -0.58 -4.04
C THR A 138 11.14 -0.17 -3.40
N ALA A 139 11.19 0.53 -2.26
CA ALA A 139 10.02 1.02 -1.52
C ALA A 139 9.18 1.99 -2.36
N ASP A 140 9.82 2.92 -3.08
CA ASP A 140 9.18 3.82 -4.05
C ASP A 140 8.39 3.02 -5.11
N ASN A 141 9.00 2.01 -5.74
CA ASN A 141 8.35 1.20 -6.77
C ASN A 141 7.25 0.27 -6.23
N ALA A 142 7.41 -0.25 -5.01
CA ALA A 142 6.36 -1.05 -4.36
C ALA A 142 5.15 -0.20 -3.97
N THR A 143 5.39 1.02 -3.49
CA THR A 143 4.35 2.00 -3.17
C THR A 143 3.60 2.39 -4.45
N LEU A 144 4.32 2.69 -5.53
CA LEU A 144 3.75 2.93 -6.85
C LEU A 144 2.95 1.73 -7.42
N ALA A 145 3.32 0.48 -7.13
CA ALA A 145 2.55 -0.69 -7.54
C ALA A 145 1.23 -0.82 -6.75
N LYS A 146 1.30 -0.65 -5.43
CA LYS A 146 0.13 -0.62 -4.54
C LYS A 146 -0.85 0.50 -4.92
N MET A 147 -0.32 1.65 -5.32
CA MET A 147 -1.06 2.79 -5.88
C MET A 147 -1.78 2.51 -7.22
N ASP A 148 -1.38 1.49 -7.98
CA ASP A 148 -2.05 1.04 -9.21
C ASP A 148 -3.13 -0.05 -8.93
N GLY A 149 -3.42 -0.31 -7.65
CA GLY A 149 -4.33 -1.37 -7.22
C GLY A 149 -3.73 -2.78 -7.29
N ILE A 150 -2.41 -2.91 -7.32
CA ILE A 150 -1.73 -4.22 -7.30
C ILE A 150 -1.52 -4.64 -5.84
N PHE A 151 -2.12 -5.78 -5.46
CA PHE A 151 -1.83 -6.43 -4.19
C PHE A 151 -0.48 -7.16 -4.29
N LEU A 152 0.46 -6.82 -3.40
CA LEU A 152 1.82 -7.35 -3.41
C LEU A 152 2.01 -8.43 -2.35
N PHE A 153 2.32 -9.64 -2.80
CA PHE A 153 2.84 -10.73 -1.99
C PHE A 153 4.37 -10.79 -2.08
N THR A 154 5.02 -11.09 -0.96
CA THR A 154 6.46 -11.37 -0.91
C THR A 154 6.74 -12.73 -0.29
N VAL A 155 7.72 -13.44 -0.83
CA VAL A 155 8.24 -14.70 -0.31
C VAL A 155 9.76 -14.59 -0.22
N GLY A 156 10.26 -14.34 0.98
CA GLY A 156 11.69 -14.36 1.26
C GLY A 156 12.19 -15.78 1.53
N VAL A 157 13.33 -16.15 0.95
CA VAL A 157 13.93 -17.48 1.11
C VAL A 157 15.31 -17.38 1.74
N GLY A 158 15.59 -18.21 2.75
CA GLY A 158 16.90 -18.25 3.40
C GLY A 158 17.16 -17.07 4.34
N HIS A 159 18.43 -16.90 4.72
CA HIS A 159 18.88 -15.85 5.65
C HIS A 159 19.54 -14.64 4.96
N GLY A 160 19.56 -14.61 3.62
CA GLY A 160 20.12 -13.52 2.82
C GLY A 160 19.15 -12.37 2.52
N VAL A 161 17.85 -12.59 2.76
CA VAL A 161 16.80 -11.59 2.54
C VAL A 161 16.77 -10.53 3.64
N ASP A 162 16.49 -9.30 3.23
CA ASP A 162 16.16 -8.23 4.16
C ASP A 162 14.66 -8.28 4.49
N HIS A 163 14.35 -8.78 5.68
CA HIS A 163 12.96 -9.03 6.10
C HIS A 163 12.10 -7.76 6.12
N ASP A 164 12.68 -6.60 6.44
CA ASP A 164 11.93 -5.36 6.54
C ASP A 164 11.73 -4.69 5.16
N GLU A 165 12.71 -4.78 4.24
CA GLU A 165 12.47 -4.44 2.83
C GLU A 165 11.33 -5.29 2.21
N LEU A 166 11.31 -6.60 2.44
CA LEU A 166 10.22 -7.45 1.94
C LEU A 166 8.86 -7.11 2.57
N ARG A 167 8.83 -6.64 3.82
CA ARG A 167 7.62 -6.14 4.49
C ARG A 167 7.19 -4.77 3.97
N GLU A 168 8.11 -3.88 3.63
CA GLU A 168 7.82 -2.60 2.96
C GLU A 168 7.22 -2.83 1.57
N ILE A 169 7.75 -3.80 0.81
CA ILE A 169 7.21 -4.18 -0.49
C ILE A 169 5.77 -4.69 -0.36
N ALA A 170 5.55 -5.70 0.49
CA ALA A 170 4.26 -6.35 0.63
C ALA A 170 3.08 -5.39 0.88
N SER A 171 1.89 -5.80 0.46
CA SER A 171 0.62 -5.22 0.92
C SER A 171 0.41 -5.47 2.41
N ASP A 172 -0.62 -4.85 2.97
CA ASP A 172 -1.04 -5.05 4.36
C ASP A 172 -2.31 -5.93 4.44
N PRO A 173 -2.54 -6.63 5.57
CA PRO A 173 -1.67 -6.70 6.75
C PRO A 173 -0.48 -7.66 6.54
N LYS A 174 0.74 -7.25 6.91
CA LYS A 174 1.99 -7.99 6.60
C LYS A 174 1.99 -9.49 6.90
N LYS A 175 1.32 -9.93 7.97
CA LYS A 175 1.17 -11.35 8.38
C LYS A 175 0.49 -12.27 7.33
N GLU A 176 -0.22 -11.66 6.37
CA GLU A 176 -0.98 -12.31 5.30
C GLU A 176 -0.31 -12.15 3.93
N PHE A 177 0.50 -11.12 3.71
CA PHE A 177 1.12 -10.83 2.41
C PHE A 177 2.63 -11.06 2.35
N ASN A 178 3.34 -11.02 3.48
CA ASN A 178 4.78 -11.28 3.57
C ASN A 178 5.06 -12.65 4.19
N TYR A 179 5.64 -13.54 3.40
CA TYR A 179 6.00 -14.91 3.77
C TYR A 179 7.52 -15.05 3.84
N HIS A 180 7.99 -15.97 4.68
CA HIS A 180 9.40 -16.34 4.79
C HIS A 180 9.55 -17.85 4.96
N VAL A 181 10.62 -18.43 4.40
CA VAL A 181 10.98 -19.84 4.59
C VAL A 181 12.51 -20.01 4.80
N PRO A 182 12.99 -20.94 5.65
CA PRO A 182 14.42 -21.09 5.95
C PRO A 182 15.30 -21.57 4.78
N SER A 183 14.73 -22.27 3.79
CA SER A 183 15.37 -22.59 2.52
C SER A 183 14.33 -22.89 1.45
N PHE A 184 14.78 -23.08 0.20
CA PHE A 184 13.94 -23.47 -0.93
C PHE A 184 13.19 -24.80 -0.72
N ASP A 185 13.69 -25.70 0.13
CA ASP A 185 13.05 -26.98 0.45
C ASP A 185 11.75 -26.83 1.26
N PHE A 186 11.57 -25.68 1.92
CA PHE A 186 10.42 -25.33 2.75
C PHE A 186 9.35 -24.55 1.98
N LEU A 187 9.59 -24.12 0.74
CA LEU A 187 8.61 -23.39 -0.10
C LEU A 187 7.25 -24.12 -0.20
N LYS A 188 7.28 -25.45 -0.30
CA LYS A 188 6.09 -26.32 -0.32
C LYS A 188 5.14 -26.12 0.88
N GLU A 189 5.67 -25.71 2.03
CA GLU A 189 4.92 -25.59 3.30
C GLU A 189 4.05 -24.34 3.32
N ILE A 190 4.49 -23.27 2.64
CA ILE A 190 3.69 -22.05 2.50
C ILE A 190 2.70 -22.10 1.32
N ARG A 191 2.84 -23.05 0.37
CA ARG A 191 2.04 -23.14 -0.87
C ARG A 191 0.55 -22.94 -0.61
N LEU A 192 -0.04 -23.76 0.27
CA LEU A 192 -1.48 -23.72 0.54
C LEU A 192 -1.90 -22.40 1.20
N LYS A 193 -1.14 -21.87 2.16
CA LYS A 193 -1.43 -20.58 2.82
C LYS A 193 -1.31 -19.40 1.84
N LEU A 194 -0.34 -19.43 0.92
CA LEU A 194 -0.14 -18.38 -0.08
C LEU A 194 -1.23 -18.45 -1.18
N SER A 195 -1.47 -19.64 -1.72
CA SER A 195 -2.54 -19.89 -2.70
C SER A 195 -3.92 -19.47 -2.16
N HIS A 196 -4.21 -19.82 -0.90
CA HIS A 196 -5.43 -19.40 -0.21
C HIS A 196 -5.54 -17.87 -0.12
N ARG A 197 -4.53 -17.18 0.42
CA ARG A 197 -4.63 -15.73 0.59
C ARG A 197 -4.74 -14.98 -0.75
N MET A 198 -3.98 -15.39 -1.77
CA MET A 198 -4.12 -14.84 -3.12
C MET A 198 -5.54 -15.03 -3.69
N SER A 199 -6.18 -16.17 -3.42
CA SER A 199 -7.56 -16.43 -3.85
C SER A 199 -8.61 -15.58 -3.12
N GLU A 200 -8.34 -15.16 -1.88
CA GLU A 200 -9.27 -14.35 -1.09
C GLU A 200 -9.21 -12.85 -1.41
N VAL A 201 -8.15 -12.36 -2.05
CA VAL A 201 -8.01 -10.93 -2.37
C VAL A 201 -9.16 -10.49 -3.29
N GLY A 202 -10.04 -9.63 -2.79
CA GLY A 202 -11.19 -9.14 -3.55
C GLY A 202 -10.80 -8.30 -4.77
N LEU A 203 -11.77 -8.04 -5.65
CA LEU A 203 -11.63 -6.92 -6.58
C LEU A 203 -11.70 -5.61 -5.76
N MET A 204 -11.00 -4.57 -6.20
CA MET A 204 -11.32 -3.20 -5.76
C MET A 204 -12.69 -2.80 -6.30
N GLN A 205 -13.74 -3.13 -5.55
CA GLN A 205 -15.03 -2.47 -5.73
C GLN A 205 -14.88 -1.03 -5.26
N GLY A 206 -15.52 -0.10 -5.99
CA GLY A 206 -15.67 1.28 -5.52
C GLY A 206 -16.33 1.26 -4.15
N ASP A 207 -15.72 1.95 -3.19
CA ASP A 207 -16.29 2.15 -1.88
C ASP A 207 -17.50 3.07 -1.94
N GLU A 208 -18.43 2.92 -0.99
CA GLU A 208 -19.56 3.85 -0.77
C GLU A 208 -19.08 5.19 -0.15
N GLY A 209 -18.00 5.74 -0.71
CA GLY A 209 -17.54 7.08 -0.40
C GLY A 209 -18.53 8.14 -0.88
N THR A 210 -18.36 9.34 -0.33
CA THR A 210 -19.12 10.55 -0.70
C THR A 210 -18.20 11.76 -0.85
N CYS A 211 -16.89 11.50 -1.02
CA CYS A 211 -15.82 12.47 -0.84
C CYS A 211 -14.61 12.06 -1.69
N GLY A 212 -14.37 12.77 -2.80
CA GLY A 212 -13.36 12.40 -3.79
C GLY A 212 -13.86 11.40 -4.84
N ASP A 213 -15.15 11.40 -5.17
CA ASP A 213 -15.69 10.52 -6.22
C ASP A 213 -15.31 10.97 -7.63
N LYS A 214 -14.93 12.24 -7.81
CA LYS A 214 -14.63 12.83 -9.12
C LYS A 214 -13.17 13.30 -9.21
N ASP A 215 -12.69 13.98 -8.17
CA ASP A 215 -11.34 14.52 -8.13
C ASP A 215 -10.33 13.56 -7.47
N LYS A 216 -9.11 13.58 -7.99
CA LYS A 216 -7.95 12.95 -7.34
C LYS A 216 -7.51 13.82 -6.17
N VAL A 217 -7.42 13.24 -4.98
CA VAL A 217 -7.02 13.94 -3.75
C VAL A 217 -5.98 13.15 -2.99
N ASP A 218 -4.87 13.79 -2.69
CA ASP A 218 -3.91 13.30 -1.72
C ASP A 218 -4.13 14.07 -0.42
N VAL A 219 -4.48 13.39 0.67
CA VAL A 219 -4.74 14.00 1.98
C VAL A 219 -3.77 13.49 3.03
N VAL A 220 -3.14 14.41 3.76
CA VAL A 220 -2.23 14.09 4.86
C VAL A 220 -2.74 14.69 6.16
N PHE A 221 -3.09 13.84 7.12
CA PHE A 221 -3.41 14.24 8.48
C PHE A 221 -2.12 14.45 9.29
N VAL A 222 -2.03 15.57 10.00
CA VAL A 222 -0.86 15.96 10.81
C VAL A 222 -1.34 16.32 12.21
N PHE A 223 -0.91 15.55 13.21
CA PHE A 223 -1.29 15.74 14.61
C PHE A 223 -0.19 15.19 15.53
N ASP A 224 -0.20 15.57 16.81
CA ASP A 224 0.80 15.12 17.76
C ASP A 224 0.25 14.40 18.99
N GLN A 225 0.54 13.11 19.07
CA GLN A 225 0.22 12.29 20.22
C GLN A 225 0.89 12.78 21.52
N ALA A 226 2.04 13.45 21.49
CA ALA A 226 2.69 13.95 22.71
C ALA A 226 1.96 15.17 23.31
N ALA A 227 1.52 16.12 22.48
CA ALA A 227 0.71 17.25 22.91
C ALA A 227 -0.68 16.83 23.37
N PHE A 228 -1.34 15.92 22.64
CA PHE A 228 -2.68 15.43 22.96
C PHE A 228 -2.72 14.44 24.15
N GLY A 229 -1.69 13.61 24.30
CA GLY A 229 -1.74 12.45 25.19
C GLY A 229 -2.67 11.35 24.67
N ASP A 230 -2.57 10.14 25.24
CA ASP A 230 -3.13 8.94 24.61
C ASP A 230 -4.66 8.98 24.46
N HIS A 231 -5.41 9.47 25.45
CA HIS A 231 -6.87 9.50 25.38
C HIS A 231 -7.40 10.39 24.25
N ALA A 232 -6.92 11.63 24.15
CA ALA A 232 -7.28 12.53 23.07
C ALA A 232 -6.75 12.04 21.71
N THR A 233 -5.59 11.37 21.70
CA THR A 233 -5.05 10.74 20.49
C THR A 233 -5.94 9.60 19.98
N GLN A 234 -6.47 8.74 20.85
CA GLN A 234 -7.40 7.70 20.45
C GLN A 234 -8.70 8.30 19.89
N LEU A 235 -9.22 9.38 20.47
CA LEU A 235 -10.37 10.12 19.95
C LEU A 235 -10.10 10.71 18.55
N ILE A 236 -8.92 11.30 18.33
CA ILE A 236 -8.46 11.76 17.01
C ILE A 236 -8.35 10.61 16.01
N ARG A 237 -7.81 9.44 16.41
CA ARG A 237 -7.75 8.25 15.54
C ARG A 237 -9.15 7.76 15.17
N SER A 238 -10.07 7.65 16.13
CA SER A 238 -11.47 7.30 15.86
C SER A 238 -12.15 8.30 14.94
N PHE A 239 -11.85 9.59 15.07
CA PHE A 239 -12.33 10.62 14.14
C PHE A 239 -11.75 10.45 12.74
N ILE A 240 -10.43 10.28 12.57
CA ILE A 240 -9.81 10.05 11.26
C ILE A 240 -10.35 8.76 10.62
N MET A 241 -10.53 7.67 11.37
CA MET A 241 -11.21 6.46 10.86
C MET A 241 -12.64 6.77 10.38
N SER A 242 -13.39 7.60 11.10
CA SER A 242 -14.77 7.95 10.73
C SER A 242 -14.86 8.90 9.53
N LEU A 243 -13.85 9.74 9.29
CA LEU A 243 -13.72 10.53 8.06
C LEU A 243 -13.36 9.62 6.88
N VAL A 244 -12.35 8.77 7.04
CA VAL A 244 -11.85 7.87 6.00
C VAL A 244 -12.89 6.83 5.59
N ALA A 245 -13.84 6.47 6.47
CA ALA A 245 -15.02 5.71 6.10
C ALA A 245 -15.78 6.29 4.88
N ASP A 246 -15.83 7.62 4.75
CA ASP A 246 -16.57 8.33 3.70
C ASP A 246 -15.69 8.76 2.51
N PHE A 247 -14.37 8.56 2.58
CA PHE A 247 -13.44 8.90 1.51
C PHE A 247 -13.41 7.81 0.43
N SER A 248 -13.35 8.19 -0.84
CA SER A 248 -13.36 7.25 -1.96
C SER A 248 -11.92 6.76 -2.25
N MET A 249 -11.45 5.84 -1.40
CA MET A 249 -10.07 5.31 -1.43
C MET A 249 -9.91 4.10 -2.34
N ASN A 250 -10.88 3.18 -2.36
CA ASN A 250 -10.78 1.93 -3.13
C ASN A 250 -10.85 2.19 -4.65
N THR A 251 -11.42 3.33 -5.08
CA THR A 251 -11.34 3.83 -6.46
C THR A 251 -9.94 4.34 -6.84
N GLY A 252 -9.06 4.54 -5.86
CA GLY A 252 -7.77 5.21 -6.00
C GLY A 252 -7.85 6.74 -6.11
N ASN A 253 -9.04 7.34 -6.06
CA ASN A 253 -9.20 8.79 -6.14
C ASN A 253 -8.64 9.48 -4.89
N VAL A 254 -9.04 9.07 -3.69
CA VAL A 254 -8.48 9.57 -2.43
C VAL A 254 -7.32 8.69 -1.98
N ARG A 255 -6.18 9.32 -1.62
CA ARG A 255 -5.07 8.65 -0.93
C ARG A 255 -4.84 9.35 0.39
N VAL A 256 -4.77 8.56 1.46
CA VAL A 256 -4.65 9.07 2.82
C VAL A 256 -3.26 8.74 3.36
N GLY A 257 -2.59 9.75 3.88
CA GLY A 257 -1.37 9.64 4.66
C GLY A 257 -1.56 10.21 6.06
N ILE A 258 -0.69 9.80 6.98
CA ILE A 258 -0.63 10.31 8.35
C ILE A 258 0.82 10.63 8.67
N VAL A 259 1.06 11.84 9.16
CA VAL A 259 2.37 12.27 9.64
C VAL A 259 2.28 12.53 11.14
N SER A 260 2.84 11.60 11.91
CA SER A 260 2.96 11.67 13.37
C SER A 260 4.32 11.12 13.81
N SER A 261 4.77 11.54 14.98
CA SER A 261 6.10 11.24 15.53
C SER A 261 7.33 11.87 14.85
N THR A 262 8.42 12.05 15.58
CA THR A 262 9.65 12.67 15.05
C THR A 262 10.46 11.78 14.10
N CYS A 263 10.19 10.46 14.03
CA CYS A 263 10.93 9.49 13.22
C CYS A 263 10.02 8.73 12.24
N HIS A 264 10.61 8.16 11.18
CA HIS A 264 9.85 7.65 10.02
C HIS A 264 9.03 6.37 10.29
N GLU A 265 9.31 5.62 11.35
CA GLU A 265 8.77 4.26 11.60
C GLU A 265 7.25 4.18 11.74
N ASN A 266 6.58 5.29 12.05
CA ASN A 266 5.13 5.32 12.31
C ASN A 266 4.31 6.10 11.26
N ASP A 267 4.94 6.86 10.36
CA ASP A 267 4.25 7.58 9.29
C ASP A 267 3.50 6.60 8.37
N LYS A 268 2.31 7.01 7.92
CA LYS A 268 1.56 6.31 6.88
C LYS A 268 1.70 7.08 5.58
N MET A 269 2.40 6.50 4.59
CA MET A 269 2.64 7.15 3.30
C MET A 269 1.40 7.05 2.39
N LEU A 270 1.28 7.98 1.44
CA LEU A 270 0.16 7.98 0.48
C LEU A 270 0.23 6.69 -0.35
N GLY A 271 -0.88 5.96 -0.46
CA GLY A 271 -0.93 4.71 -1.24
C GLY A 271 -0.09 3.55 -0.68
N GLN A 272 0.45 3.66 0.55
CA GLN A 272 1.03 2.51 1.27
C GLN A 272 -0.01 1.41 1.48
N TYR A 273 -1.24 1.83 1.80
CA TYR A 273 -2.40 0.97 2.03
C TYR A 273 -3.23 0.87 0.76
N VAL A 274 -3.53 -0.37 0.38
CA VAL A 274 -4.21 -0.72 -0.87
C VAL A 274 -5.71 -0.57 -0.74
N THR A 275 -6.29 -0.91 0.42
CA THR A 275 -7.72 -0.71 0.71
C THR A 275 -7.96 0.23 1.89
N LYS A 276 -9.18 0.77 1.96
CA LYS A 276 -9.72 1.50 3.11
C LYS A 276 -9.62 0.71 4.42
N ASP A 277 -9.94 -0.59 4.39
CA ASP A 277 -9.97 -1.44 5.58
C ASP A 277 -8.58 -1.75 6.12
N ASP A 278 -7.57 -1.90 5.24
CA ASP A 278 -6.17 -2.03 5.65
C ASP A 278 -5.68 -0.76 6.35
N PHE A 279 -6.02 0.42 5.79
CA PHE A 279 -5.68 1.72 6.39
C PHE A 279 -6.33 1.90 7.75
N ILE A 280 -7.65 1.68 7.87
CA ILE A 280 -8.40 1.76 9.13
C ILE A 280 -7.87 0.74 10.15
N SER A 281 -7.40 -0.42 9.71
CA SER A 281 -6.81 -1.44 10.59
C SER A 281 -5.41 -1.03 11.08
N ALA A 282 -4.55 -0.49 10.22
CA ALA A 282 -3.23 0.01 10.59
C ALA A 282 -3.29 1.26 11.50
N LEU A 283 -4.36 2.05 11.39
CA LEU A 283 -4.62 3.20 12.26
C LEU A 283 -4.87 2.81 13.74
N LYS A 284 -5.17 1.53 14.02
CA LYS A 284 -5.44 1.02 15.39
C LYS A 284 -4.16 0.71 16.18
N SER A 285 -3.00 0.58 15.53
CA SER A 285 -1.77 0.02 16.12
C SER A 285 -0.58 1.01 16.09
N ILE A 286 -0.68 2.14 16.79
CA ILE A 286 0.31 3.25 16.75
C ILE A 286 0.72 3.70 18.17
N GLU A 287 2.02 3.96 18.39
CA GLU A 287 2.65 4.43 19.66
C GLU A 287 3.70 5.54 19.36
N THR A 288 3.50 6.85 19.68
CA THR A 288 4.34 7.98 19.12
C THR A 288 4.49 9.33 19.88
N PRO A 289 5.62 10.10 19.68
CA PRO A 289 5.80 11.60 19.90
C PRO A 289 6.72 12.34 18.85
N GLU A 290 6.76 13.64 18.47
CA GLU A 290 6.32 15.01 18.90
C GLU A 290 6.04 15.93 17.66
N ILE A 291 5.38 17.11 17.81
CA ILE A 291 5.01 18.08 16.74
C ILE A 291 6.12 18.49 15.75
N SER A 292 7.27 19.00 16.21
CA SER A 292 7.91 20.12 15.51
C SER A 292 8.66 19.78 14.22
N SER A 293 8.87 18.50 13.92
CA SER A 293 9.33 18.01 12.63
C SER A 293 8.19 17.72 11.63
N LEU A 294 6.97 17.44 12.11
CA LEU A 294 5.87 16.87 11.33
C LEU A 294 5.44 17.75 10.15
N ILE A 295 5.23 19.04 10.38
CA ILE A 295 4.72 19.95 9.35
C ILE A 295 5.75 20.16 8.22
N LYS A 296 7.04 20.16 8.58
CA LYS A 296 8.13 20.17 7.59
C LYS A 296 8.09 18.89 6.76
N ARG A 297 8.00 17.71 7.40
CA ARG A 297 7.99 16.40 6.74
C ARG A 297 6.75 16.21 5.85
N SER A 298 5.57 16.58 6.34
CA SER A 298 4.30 16.49 5.62
C SER A 298 4.33 17.23 4.28
N HIS A 299 4.78 18.49 4.25
CA HIS A 299 4.92 19.22 2.99
C HIS A 299 6.11 18.76 2.15
N GLN A 300 7.31 18.66 2.75
CA GLN A 300 8.55 18.46 1.97
C GLN A 300 8.78 17.00 1.54
N GLU A 301 8.06 16.04 2.12
CA GLU A 301 8.27 14.61 1.87
C GLU A 301 6.97 13.88 1.52
N SER A 302 5.87 14.01 2.26
CA SER A 302 4.68 13.16 2.04
C SER A 302 4.02 13.35 0.68
N PHE A 303 3.96 14.57 0.15
CA PHE A 303 3.40 14.85 -1.19
C PHE A 303 4.40 14.62 -2.35
N LEU A 304 5.60 14.10 -2.09
CA LEU A 304 6.51 13.68 -3.16
C LEU A 304 6.03 12.37 -3.79
N SER A 305 6.22 12.20 -5.10
CA SER A 305 5.79 10.99 -5.81
C SER A 305 6.49 9.70 -5.38
N ARG A 306 7.66 9.79 -4.72
CA ARG A 306 8.30 8.65 -4.04
C ARG A 306 7.53 8.16 -2.82
N ASN A 307 6.86 9.07 -2.11
CA ASN A 307 6.04 8.81 -0.92
C ASN A 307 4.53 8.75 -1.26
N GLY A 308 4.21 8.62 -2.56
CA GLY A 308 2.87 8.39 -3.11
C GLY A 308 2.10 9.61 -3.62
N GLY A 309 2.69 10.81 -3.58
CA GLY A 309 2.06 12.04 -4.06
C GLY A 309 1.91 12.11 -5.59
N ARG A 310 0.72 12.48 -6.06
CA ARG A 310 0.36 12.67 -7.48
C ARG A 310 0.53 14.11 -7.91
N PHE A 311 1.12 14.35 -9.08
CA PHE A 311 1.20 15.69 -9.66
C PHE A 311 -0.15 16.19 -10.20
N ASP A 312 -1.11 15.29 -10.43
CA ASP A 312 -2.44 15.55 -10.99
C ASP A 312 -3.57 15.44 -9.95
N ALA A 313 -3.24 15.55 -8.66
CA ALA A 313 -4.19 15.53 -7.54
C ALA A 313 -4.20 16.84 -6.75
N LYS A 314 -5.34 17.13 -6.12
CA LYS A 314 -5.46 18.17 -5.10
C LYS A 314 -4.72 17.71 -3.85
N HIS A 315 -3.69 18.45 -3.42
CA HIS A 315 -2.96 18.15 -2.18
C HIS A 315 -3.63 18.86 -1.01
N ARG A 316 -4.14 18.11 -0.03
CA ARG A 316 -4.82 18.64 1.16
C ARG A 316 -4.10 18.22 2.44
N MET A 317 -3.81 19.17 3.33
CA MET A 317 -3.18 18.94 4.63
C MET A 317 -4.15 19.27 5.75
N VAL A 318 -4.41 18.33 6.65
CA VAL A 318 -5.32 18.52 7.79
C VAL A 318 -4.49 18.61 9.07
N LEU A 319 -4.36 19.82 9.62
CA LEU A 319 -3.64 20.08 10.87
C LEU A 319 -4.60 19.97 12.06
N LEU A 320 -4.34 19.06 13.00
CA LEU A 320 -5.04 19.04 14.29
C LEU A 320 -4.14 19.67 15.37
N LEU A 321 -4.63 20.73 16.02
CA LEU A 321 -3.87 21.56 16.94
C LEU A 321 -4.38 21.45 18.38
N HIS A 322 -3.46 21.51 19.34
CA HIS A 322 -3.76 21.58 20.78
C HIS A 322 -2.94 22.64 21.50
N ASP A 323 -3.48 23.11 22.62
CA ASP A 323 -2.88 23.92 23.69
C ASP A 323 -1.33 23.92 23.74
N ARG A 324 -0.71 22.75 23.90
CA ARG A 324 0.71 22.60 24.29
C ARG A 324 1.76 22.95 23.21
N GLY A 325 1.38 23.56 22.09
CA GLY A 325 2.23 23.82 20.91
C GLY A 325 3.21 24.99 21.05
N ARG A 326 4.31 24.78 21.79
CA ARG A 326 5.34 25.80 22.15
C ARG A 326 6.16 26.43 20.99
N LYS A 327 5.72 26.39 19.74
CA LYS A 327 6.46 26.87 18.54
C LYS A 327 5.61 27.61 17.49
N VAL A 328 4.70 28.48 17.95
CA VAL A 328 3.82 29.39 17.17
C VAL A 328 4.44 29.88 15.83
N ILE A 329 5.64 30.48 15.85
CA ILE A 329 6.26 31.12 14.67
C ILE A 329 6.75 30.10 13.64
N GLU A 330 7.36 28.99 14.07
CA GLU A 330 7.89 27.98 13.15
C GLU A 330 6.74 27.30 12.38
N THR A 331 5.65 26.96 13.08
CA THR A 331 4.43 26.41 12.51
C THR A 331 3.89 27.28 11.36
N VAL A 332 3.65 28.58 11.58
CA VAL A 332 3.15 29.48 10.52
C VAL A 332 4.08 29.50 9.31
N ARG A 333 5.40 29.51 9.53
CA ARG A 333 6.39 29.56 8.43
C ARG A 333 6.37 28.27 7.60
N GLN A 334 6.29 27.09 8.22
CA GLN A 334 6.23 25.83 7.45
C GLN A 334 4.89 25.73 6.71
N VAL A 335 3.76 26.05 7.36
CA VAL A 335 2.43 26.03 6.75
C VAL A 335 2.30 27.03 5.59
N SER A 336 2.96 28.19 5.70
CA SER A 336 3.03 29.15 4.60
C SER A 336 3.76 28.58 3.38
N LYS A 337 4.83 27.79 3.57
CA LYS A 337 5.50 27.10 2.46
C LYS A 337 4.61 26.05 1.80
N SER A 338 3.88 25.25 2.60
CA SER A 338 2.91 24.29 2.08
C SER A 338 1.92 24.95 1.12
N LYS A 339 1.35 26.09 1.52
CA LYS A 339 0.41 26.88 0.70
C LYS A 339 1.05 27.45 -0.58
N HIS A 340 2.31 27.92 -0.51
CA HIS A 340 3.04 28.36 -1.72
C HIS A 340 3.40 27.21 -2.67
N ALA A 341 3.44 25.97 -2.18
CA ALA A 341 3.65 24.77 -2.98
C ALA A 341 2.34 24.14 -3.52
N GLY A 342 1.20 24.82 -3.37
CA GLY A 342 -0.10 24.34 -3.85
C GLY A 342 -0.85 23.42 -2.89
N VAL A 343 -0.34 23.16 -1.68
CA VAL A 343 -1.03 22.35 -0.67
C VAL A 343 -2.11 23.19 0.02
N GLU A 344 -3.36 22.77 -0.10
CA GLU A 344 -4.48 23.39 0.61
C GLU A 344 -4.51 22.94 2.07
N VAL A 345 -4.56 23.88 3.01
CA VAL A 345 -4.45 23.61 4.44
C VAL A 345 -5.80 23.80 5.13
N PHE A 346 -6.25 22.73 5.78
CA PHE A 346 -7.39 22.69 6.70
C PHE A 346 -6.88 22.61 8.13
N VAL A 347 -7.58 23.24 9.07
CA VAL A 347 -7.17 23.26 10.48
C VAL A 347 -8.33 22.91 11.39
N ILE A 348 -8.10 21.95 12.28
CA ILE A 348 -8.99 21.60 13.38
C ILE A 348 -8.33 22.07 14.68
N GLN A 349 -8.89 23.10 15.30
CA GLN A 349 -8.47 23.54 16.63
C GLN A 349 -9.24 22.74 17.69
N LEU A 350 -8.51 22.05 18.57
CA LEU A 350 -9.06 21.35 19.72
C LEU A 350 -8.69 22.11 21.01
N GLY A 351 -9.66 22.76 21.64
CA GLY A 351 -9.46 23.71 22.75
C GLY A 351 -9.55 25.18 22.32
N THR A 352 -9.36 26.12 23.24
CA THR A 352 -9.63 27.56 23.03
C THR A 352 -8.37 28.43 22.91
N ASP A 353 -7.20 27.81 22.93
CA ASP A 353 -5.97 28.44 23.43
C ASP A 353 -5.18 29.17 22.34
N TYR A 354 -5.47 28.86 21.08
CA TYR A 354 -5.07 29.67 19.93
C TYR A 354 -6.12 30.71 19.59
N SER A 355 -5.69 31.94 19.28
CA SER A 355 -6.58 32.96 18.76
C SER A 355 -7.07 32.60 17.36
N LYS A 356 -8.30 33.01 17.03
CA LYS A 356 -8.88 32.81 15.69
C LYS A 356 -7.99 33.40 14.59
N GLU A 357 -7.36 34.54 14.84
CA GLU A 357 -6.38 35.16 13.93
C GLU A 357 -5.18 34.23 13.64
N PHE A 358 -4.62 33.58 14.66
CA PHE A 358 -3.52 32.64 14.46
C PHE A 358 -3.94 31.45 13.60
N VAL A 359 -5.11 30.85 13.88
CA VAL A 359 -5.60 29.68 13.15
C VAL A 359 -6.01 30.03 11.71
N HIS A 360 -6.64 31.19 11.48
CA HIS A 360 -6.95 31.69 10.14
C HIS A 360 -5.67 31.95 9.31
N ARG A 361 -4.54 32.30 9.93
CA ARG A 361 -3.25 32.43 9.23
C ARG A 361 -2.65 31.08 8.82
N LEU A 362 -3.01 29.99 9.51
CA LEU A 362 -2.58 28.63 9.16
C LEU A 362 -3.41 28.06 7.99
N ALA A 363 -4.74 28.11 8.07
CA ALA A 363 -5.61 27.58 7.02
C ALA A 363 -5.47 28.30 5.66
N SER A 364 -5.92 27.67 4.57
CA SER A 364 -5.93 28.29 3.22
C SER A 364 -7.12 29.24 3.00
N SER A 365 -8.26 28.98 3.64
CA SER A 365 -9.41 29.88 3.75
C SER A 365 -9.87 29.93 5.21
N ILE A 366 -10.63 30.96 5.57
CA ILE A 366 -11.40 30.99 6.82
C ILE A 366 -12.43 29.85 6.88
N ASP A 367 -12.96 29.44 5.73
CA ASP A 367 -13.89 28.32 5.60
C ASP A 367 -13.23 26.96 5.88
N ASN A 368 -11.89 26.88 5.80
CA ASN A 368 -11.11 25.66 6.00
C ASN A 368 -10.72 25.46 7.49
N VAL A 369 -11.46 26.08 8.41
CA VAL A 369 -11.21 26.05 9.86
C VAL A 369 -12.40 25.46 10.62
N MET A 370 -12.11 24.43 11.41
CA MET A 370 -13.05 23.81 12.33
C MET A 370 -12.60 24.08 13.78
N TYR A 371 -13.50 24.63 14.60
CA TYR A 371 -13.27 24.84 16.04
C TYR A 371 -14.03 23.78 16.83
N VAL A 372 -13.36 23.13 17.78
CA VAL A 372 -13.93 22.06 18.59
C VAL A 372 -13.50 22.24 20.05
N GLU A 373 -14.47 22.28 20.96
CA GLU A 373 -14.22 22.63 22.37
C GLU A 373 -13.30 21.63 23.08
N SER A 374 -13.47 20.33 22.83
CA SER A 374 -12.59 19.29 23.36
C SER A 374 -12.46 18.08 22.41
N PRO A 375 -11.41 17.24 22.56
CA PRO A 375 -11.23 16.06 21.72
C PRO A 375 -12.39 15.06 21.73
N SER A 376 -13.23 15.02 22.76
CA SER A 376 -14.38 14.10 22.82
C SER A 376 -15.53 14.54 21.90
N ASN A 377 -15.65 15.83 21.61
CA ASN A 377 -16.65 16.36 20.68
C ASN A 377 -16.40 15.88 19.25
N LEU A 378 -15.15 15.53 18.87
CA LEU A 378 -14.83 14.96 17.56
C LEU A 378 -15.60 13.66 17.28
N SER A 379 -15.92 12.87 18.31
CA SER A 379 -16.70 11.64 18.16
C SER A 379 -18.18 11.87 17.84
N THR A 380 -18.64 13.13 17.70
CA THR A 380 -20.02 13.45 17.32
C THR A 380 -20.24 13.39 15.81
N THR A 381 -21.42 12.92 15.41
CA THR A 381 -21.87 12.92 14.00
C THR A 381 -21.87 14.33 13.40
N ASP A 382 -22.18 15.35 14.20
CA ASP A 382 -22.18 16.75 13.76
C ASP A 382 -20.76 17.26 13.46
N SER A 383 -19.77 16.91 14.28
CA SER A 383 -18.36 17.21 13.98
C SER A 383 -17.90 16.55 12.68
N LYS A 384 -18.23 15.26 12.48
CA LYS A 384 -17.96 14.55 11.22
C LYS A 384 -18.65 15.22 10.02
N GLN A 385 -19.94 15.53 10.10
CA GLN A 385 -20.67 16.17 9.00
C GLN A 385 -20.15 17.58 8.69
N THR A 386 -19.82 18.36 9.72
CA THR A 386 -19.22 19.69 9.56
C THR A 386 -17.87 19.61 8.88
N PHE A 387 -16.99 18.70 9.30
CA PHE A 387 -15.72 18.48 8.61
C PHE A 387 -15.93 18.04 7.16
N ASN A 388 -16.81 17.07 6.88
CA ASN A 388 -17.05 16.61 5.52
C ASN A 388 -17.62 17.71 4.62
N ARG A 389 -18.55 18.55 5.08
CA ARG A 389 -19.07 19.68 4.28
C ARG A 389 -18.00 20.71 3.94
N MET A 390 -17.00 20.88 4.80
CA MET A 390 -15.82 21.74 4.58
C MET A 390 -14.80 21.06 3.64
N PHE A 391 -14.39 19.84 3.95
CA PHE A 391 -13.27 19.14 3.33
C PHE A 391 -13.63 18.44 2.01
N CYS A 392 -14.85 17.92 1.90
CA CYS A 392 -15.35 17.26 0.68
C CYS A 392 -15.97 18.26 -0.31
N LYS A 393 -15.89 19.56 0.01
CA LYS A 393 -16.26 20.63 -0.90
C LYS A 393 -15.35 20.61 -2.13
N ASP A 394 -15.99 20.71 -3.30
CA ASP A 394 -15.38 20.76 -4.61
C ASP A 394 -14.47 19.54 -4.91
N LEU A 395 -14.98 18.31 -4.68
CA LEU A 395 -14.35 16.99 -4.94
C LEU A 395 -15.26 15.99 -5.72
#